data_AF-A0A9W9GVZ0-F1
#
_entry.id   AF-A0A9W9GVZ0-F1
#
_cell.length_a   1.000
_cell.length_b   1.000
_cell.length_c   1.000
_cell.angle_alpha   90.00
_cell.angle_beta   90.00
_cell.angle_gamma   90.00
#
_symmetry.space_group_name_H-M   'P 1'
#
loop_
_entity.id
_entity.type
_entity.pdbx_description
1 polymer ?
#
loop_
_entity_poly.entity_id
_entity_poly.type
_entity_poly.pdbx_seq_one_letter_code
_entity_poly.pdbx_strand_id
1 'polypeptide(L)'
;MRVIKPLYGIAEVGTHWWATYHSHHIKKLQMVTSSYGPCLLISSSENAEFAMVGMQTDDTIGLTTLAFSQREDEKLAEAAFKAKPKEALEEGKPLIFNGGIVSLEGEILTLRQKGQGKRLEVAATKQHPNEACFDLSSAAQHQDPTEGDTKALNKRIRWQMENQERGLHFLPLDLSAARIFVFVDGSFANNRDLTSQLGFAIILANEEMRSDEGTFKIRSNLIHFSSTKSKRVTRSVLASEVYGMVAGVDMAYAISSTLKMVTDHLNLPLIPTVVCTDSYSLYECLVKLGTTKQKRLMIDIMALRQSYERRELQEVRWIHGDDNLADAFTKGDPALYTHGCLVRVNKTFQSLVRVALGEGVCQVIVSVDPANLL
;
A
#
# COMPACT_ATOMS: atom_id res chain seq x y z
N MET A 1 13.09 -43.02 -15.40
CA MET A 1 13.04 -41.54 -15.30
C MET A 1 13.67 -41.15 -13.98
N ARG A 2 14.75 -40.35 -14.00
CA ARG A 2 15.54 -40.02 -12.81
C ARG A 2 15.19 -38.58 -12.41
N VAL A 3 14.53 -38.41 -11.27
CA VAL A 3 14.09 -37.10 -10.76
C VAL A 3 15.24 -36.47 -9.96
N ILE A 4 15.63 -35.25 -10.33
CA ILE A 4 16.66 -34.45 -9.64
C ILE A 4 15.96 -33.61 -8.57
N LYS A 5 16.47 -33.66 -7.34
CA LYS A 5 16.01 -32.91 -6.16
C LYS A 5 16.33 -31.39 -6.26
N PRO A 6 15.66 -30.53 -5.46
CA PRO A 6 15.57 -29.10 -5.74
C PRO A 6 16.87 -28.33 -5.60
N LEU A 7 16.98 -27.28 -6.40
CA LEU A 7 18.14 -26.42 -6.56
C LEU A 7 18.12 -25.24 -5.58
N TYR A 8 18.09 -25.49 -4.27
CA TYR A 8 18.30 -24.41 -3.31
C TYR A 8 19.66 -23.75 -3.57
N GLY A 9 19.69 -22.42 -3.74
CA GLY A 9 20.90 -21.69 -4.15
C GLY A 9 21.00 -21.36 -5.65
N ILE A 10 19.96 -21.65 -6.44
CA ILE A 10 19.85 -21.24 -7.84
C ILE A 10 18.87 -20.07 -8.00
N ALA A 11 19.18 -19.16 -8.93
CA ALA A 11 18.46 -17.91 -9.12
C ALA A 11 16.96 -18.11 -9.44
N GLU A 12 16.56 -19.20 -10.10
CA GLU A 12 15.18 -19.43 -10.54
C GLU A 12 14.26 -20.11 -9.49
N VAL A 13 14.74 -20.43 -8.28
CA VAL A 13 13.93 -21.11 -7.24
C VAL A 13 12.68 -20.32 -6.87
N GLY A 14 12.82 -19.00 -6.70
CA GLY A 14 11.68 -18.13 -6.39
C GLY A 14 10.62 -18.14 -7.51
N THR A 15 11.06 -18.22 -8.77
CA THR A 15 10.15 -18.31 -9.93
C THR A 15 9.43 -19.63 -9.99
N HIS A 16 10.09 -20.74 -9.63
CA HIS A 16 9.45 -22.06 -9.54
C HIS A 16 8.46 -22.14 -8.38
N TRP A 17 8.83 -21.65 -7.20
CA TRP A 17 7.92 -21.51 -6.05
C TRP A 17 6.66 -20.76 -6.46
N TRP A 18 6.86 -19.60 -7.08
CA TRP A 18 5.79 -18.76 -7.59
C TRP A 18 4.92 -19.54 -8.58
N ALA A 19 5.49 -20.08 -9.66
CA ALA A 19 4.73 -20.77 -10.69
C ALA A 19 3.89 -21.92 -10.15
N THR A 20 4.44 -22.73 -9.24
CA THR A 20 3.76 -23.90 -8.65
C THR A 20 2.69 -23.48 -7.65
N TYR A 21 3.07 -22.70 -6.64
CA TYR A 21 2.20 -22.38 -5.51
C TYR A 21 1.11 -21.36 -5.89
N HIS A 22 1.42 -20.40 -6.76
CA HIS A 22 0.41 -19.50 -7.34
C HIS A 22 -0.57 -20.28 -8.23
N SER A 23 -0.07 -21.14 -9.13
CA SER A 23 -0.97 -21.94 -9.99
C SER A 23 -1.87 -22.86 -9.18
N HIS A 24 -1.40 -23.35 -8.03
CA HIS A 24 -2.22 -24.12 -7.11
C HIS A 24 -3.41 -23.30 -6.60
N HIS A 25 -3.18 -22.09 -6.07
CA HIS A 25 -4.27 -21.23 -5.58
C HIS A 25 -5.26 -20.88 -6.68
N ILE A 26 -4.76 -20.53 -7.87
CA ILE A 26 -5.63 -20.21 -9.01
C ILE A 26 -6.49 -21.42 -9.42
N LYS A 27 -5.87 -22.59 -9.63
CA LYS A 27 -6.55 -23.74 -10.26
C LYS A 27 -7.28 -24.66 -9.27
N LYS A 28 -6.74 -24.83 -8.07
CA LYS A 28 -7.26 -25.76 -7.06
C LYS A 28 -8.14 -25.07 -6.02
N LEU A 29 -7.88 -23.79 -5.74
CA LEU A 29 -8.65 -22.97 -4.79
C LEU A 29 -9.54 -21.94 -5.48
N GLN A 30 -9.66 -22.01 -6.82
CA GLN A 30 -10.54 -21.14 -7.63
C GLN A 30 -10.35 -19.66 -7.28
N MET A 31 -9.10 -19.21 -7.24
CA MET A 31 -8.73 -17.83 -7.00
C MET A 31 -8.36 -17.12 -8.30
N VAL A 32 -8.37 -15.79 -8.25
CA VAL A 32 -7.91 -14.89 -9.32
C VAL A 32 -6.94 -13.86 -8.76
N THR A 33 -6.04 -13.37 -9.59
CA THR A 33 -5.13 -12.28 -9.21
C THR A 33 -5.88 -10.96 -9.11
N SER A 34 -5.58 -10.20 -8.07
CA SER A 34 -6.04 -8.82 -7.93
C SER A 34 -5.46 -7.92 -9.04
N SER A 35 -6.16 -6.83 -9.35
CA SER A 35 -5.64 -5.78 -10.24
C SER A 35 -4.46 -5.00 -9.65
N TYR A 36 -4.31 -4.99 -8.32
CA TYR A 36 -3.23 -4.28 -7.63
C TYR A 36 -1.88 -5.00 -7.77
N GLY A 37 -1.89 -6.34 -7.71
CA GLY A 37 -0.68 -7.12 -7.88
C GLY A 37 -0.91 -8.62 -7.96
N PRO A 38 -0.04 -9.34 -8.67
CA PRO A 38 -0.19 -10.78 -8.89
C PRO A 38 -0.11 -11.56 -7.58
N CYS A 39 0.67 -11.08 -6.60
CA CYS A 39 0.84 -11.73 -5.30
C CYS A 39 -0.34 -11.56 -4.34
N LEU A 40 -1.40 -10.84 -4.72
CA LEU A 40 -2.62 -10.74 -3.96
C LEU A 40 -3.73 -11.44 -4.73
N LEU A 41 -4.25 -12.51 -4.15
CA LEU A 41 -5.28 -13.36 -4.73
C LEU A 41 -6.61 -13.12 -4.02
N ILE A 42 -7.70 -13.22 -4.77
CA ILE A 42 -9.07 -13.12 -4.28
C ILE A 42 -9.85 -14.33 -4.80
N SER A 43 -10.77 -14.88 -4.02
CA SER A 43 -11.71 -15.90 -4.48
C SER A 43 -12.43 -15.42 -5.76
N SER A 44 -12.49 -16.29 -6.77
CA SER A 44 -13.20 -15.97 -8.01
C SER A 44 -14.71 -15.84 -7.77
N SER A 45 -15.44 -15.26 -8.72
CA SER A 45 -16.90 -15.17 -8.68
C SER A 45 -17.61 -16.52 -8.70
N GLU A 46 -16.93 -17.59 -9.13
CA GLU A 46 -17.46 -18.96 -9.15
C GLU A 46 -17.23 -19.68 -7.82
N ASN A 47 -16.38 -19.15 -6.95
CA ASN A 47 -16.09 -19.72 -5.67
C ASN A 47 -17.12 -19.23 -4.65
N ALA A 48 -17.88 -20.14 -4.05
CA ALA A 48 -18.87 -19.77 -3.02
C ALA A 48 -18.23 -19.32 -1.70
N GLU A 49 -16.95 -19.63 -1.50
CA GLU A 49 -16.21 -19.30 -0.30
C GLU A 49 -15.36 -18.05 -0.51
N PHE A 50 -15.42 -17.12 0.46
CA PHE A 50 -14.59 -15.93 0.42
C PHE A 50 -13.18 -16.22 0.93
N ALA A 51 -12.20 -15.73 0.17
CA ALA A 51 -10.82 -15.65 0.57
C ALA A 51 -10.07 -14.51 -0.11
N MET A 52 -9.17 -13.89 0.64
CA MET A 52 -8.08 -13.08 0.12
C MET A 52 -6.78 -13.67 0.63
N VAL A 53 -5.80 -13.87 -0.26
CA VAL A 53 -4.52 -14.49 0.08
C VAL A 53 -3.37 -13.65 -0.46
N GLY A 54 -2.46 -13.27 0.41
CA GLY A 54 -1.28 -12.49 0.12
C GLY A 54 -0.10 -13.41 0.14
N MET A 55 0.50 -13.57 -1.03
CA MET A 55 1.62 -14.47 -1.25
C MET A 55 2.93 -13.72 -1.11
N GLN A 56 3.82 -14.31 -0.34
CA GLN A 56 5.22 -13.97 -0.36
C GLN A 56 6.02 -15.27 -0.38
N THR A 57 7.23 -15.23 -0.93
CA THR A 57 8.15 -16.36 -0.84
C THR A 57 8.16 -16.91 0.58
N ASP A 58 7.80 -18.18 0.70
CA ASP A 58 7.80 -18.99 1.92
C ASP A 58 6.68 -18.70 2.93
N ASP A 59 5.95 -17.60 2.79
CA ASP A 59 4.89 -17.20 3.71
C ASP A 59 3.64 -16.70 2.99
N THR A 60 2.48 -17.11 3.47
CA THR A 60 1.19 -16.55 3.08
C THR A 60 0.46 -15.99 4.28
N ILE A 61 -0.26 -14.91 4.03
CA ILE A 61 -1.27 -14.42 4.95
C ILE A 61 -2.61 -14.46 4.24
N GLY A 62 -3.64 -14.93 4.94
CA GLY A 62 -4.98 -15.13 4.42
C GLY A 62 -6.03 -14.43 5.28
N LEU A 63 -7.03 -13.84 4.63
CA LEU A 63 -8.31 -13.49 5.21
C LEU A 63 -9.32 -14.43 4.57
N THR A 64 -9.74 -15.47 5.28
CA THR A 64 -10.43 -16.61 4.70
C THR A 64 -11.65 -17.02 5.51
N THR A 65 -12.72 -17.44 4.85
CA THR A 65 -13.80 -18.16 5.52
C THR A 65 -13.28 -19.49 6.05
N LEU A 66 -13.92 -20.03 7.09
CA LEU A 66 -13.51 -21.32 7.68
C LEU A 66 -13.54 -22.46 6.62
N ALA A 67 -14.56 -22.47 5.77
CA ALA A 67 -14.68 -23.45 4.68
C ALA A 67 -13.50 -23.35 3.70
N PHE A 68 -13.12 -22.14 3.29
CA PHE A 68 -11.95 -21.94 2.44
C PHE A 68 -10.67 -22.42 3.11
N SER A 69 -10.47 -22.08 4.37
CA SER A 69 -9.28 -22.49 5.10
C SER A 69 -9.16 -24.02 5.18
N GLN A 70 -10.27 -24.72 5.46
CA GLN A 70 -10.27 -26.19 5.49
C GLN A 70 -9.97 -26.79 4.12
N ARG A 71 -10.63 -26.29 3.07
CA ARG A 71 -10.38 -26.74 1.69
C ARG A 71 -8.95 -26.47 1.25
N GLU A 72 -8.36 -25.35 1.65
CA GLU A 72 -6.96 -25.05 1.40
C GLU A 72 -6.05 -26.12 2.04
N ASP A 73 -6.26 -26.48 3.31
CA ASP A 73 -5.45 -27.53 3.95
C ASP A 73 -5.58 -28.88 3.24
N GLU A 74 -6.79 -29.26 2.81
CA GLU A 74 -7.03 -30.46 2.02
C GLU A 74 -6.28 -30.43 0.69
N LYS A 75 -6.33 -29.30 -0.05
CA LYS A 75 -5.65 -29.17 -1.34
C LYS A 75 -4.13 -29.10 -1.19
N LEU A 76 -3.62 -28.47 -0.15
CA LEU A 76 -2.19 -28.50 0.17
C LEU A 76 -1.72 -29.94 0.42
N ALA A 77 -2.48 -30.73 1.19
CA ALA A 77 -2.18 -32.13 1.47
C ALA A 77 -2.25 -33.01 0.20
N GLU A 78 -3.29 -32.84 -0.63
CA GLU A 78 -3.42 -33.54 -1.93
C GLU A 78 -2.24 -33.25 -2.87
N ALA A 79 -1.73 -32.01 -2.85
CA ALA A 79 -0.59 -31.59 -3.65
C ALA A 79 0.77 -31.96 -3.03
N ALA A 80 0.78 -32.60 -1.85
CA ALA A 80 1.97 -32.91 -1.07
C ALA A 80 2.82 -31.68 -0.72
N PHE A 81 2.19 -30.50 -0.60
CA PHE A 81 2.88 -29.29 -0.19
C PHE A 81 3.17 -29.32 1.31
N LYS A 82 4.45 -29.15 1.66
CA LYS A 82 4.88 -29.05 3.06
C LYS A 82 4.60 -27.64 3.59
N ALA A 83 3.44 -27.47 4.18
CA ALA A 83 3.04 -26.28 4.92
C ALA A 83 3.15 -26.52 6.42
N LYS A 84 3.56 -25.49 7.17
CA LYS A 84 3.37 -25.46 8.63
C LYS A 84 1.88 -25.38 8.94
N PRO A 85 1.45 -25.87 10.12
CA PRO A 85 0.09 -25.65 10.60
C PRO A 85 -0.26 -24.17 10.55
N LYS A 86 -1.50 -23.86 10.16
CA LYS A 86 -1.97 -22.48 10.10
C LYS A 86 -2.00 -21.86 11.49
N GLU A 87 -1.58 -20.61 11.57
CA GLU A 87 -1.69 -19.81 12.79
C GLU A 87 -2.79 -18.77 12.60
N ALA A 88 -3.83 -18.82 13.45
CA ALA A 88 -4.90 -17.82 13.46
C ALA A 88 -4.50 -16.61 14.31
N LEU A 89 -4.84 -15.41 13.85
CA LEU A 89 -4.65 -14.18 14.61
C LEU A 89 -5.71 -14.10 15.71
N GLU A 90 -5.26 -14.00 16.95
CA GLU A 90 -6.10 -13.86 18.14
C GLU A 90 -5.51 -12.78 19.06
N GLU A 91 -6.34 -12.19 19.91
CA GLU A 91 -5.87 -11.22 20.90
C GLU A 91 -4.84 -11.87 21.85
N GLY A 92 -3.71 -11.19 22.05
CA GLY A 92 -2.57 -11.73 22.82
C GLY A 92 -1.73 -12.78 22.10
N LYS A 93 -2.10 -13.22 20.89
CA LYS A 93 -1.36 -14.18 20.07
C LYS A 93 -0.97 -13.57 18.72
N PRO A 94 0.10 -12.77 18.68
CA PRO A 94 0.49 -12.07 17.46
C PRO A 94 1.04 -13.03 16.41
N LEU A 95 0.81 -12.69 15.15
CA LEU A 95 1.35 -13.40 14.01
C LEU A 95 2.62 -12.75 13.48
N ILE A 96 3.54 -13.55 12.95
CA ILE A 96 4.73 -13.05 12.28
C ILE A 96 4.55 -13.25 10.78
N PHE A 97 4.57 -12.14 10.03
CA PHE A 97 4.54 -12.17 8.57
C PHE A 97 5.65 -11.29 8.01
N ASN A 98 6.57 -11.87 7.23
CA ASN A 98 7.60 -11.11 6.52
C ASN A 98 8.38 -10.10 7.40
N GLY A 99 8.80 -10.55 8.58
CA GLY A 99 9.51 -9.69 9.53
C GLY A 99 8.66 -8.57 10.16
N GLY A 100 7.36 -8.53 9.91
CA GLY A 100 6.39 -7.77 10.67
C GLY A 100 5.75 -8.63 11.78
N ILE A 101 5.31 -7.96 12.84
CA ILE A 101 4.47 -8.52 13.89
C ILE A 101 3.07 -7.94 13.68
N VAL A 102 2.11 -8.83 13.44
CA VAL A 102 0.69 -8.52 13.36
C VAL A 102 0.08 -8.81 14.71
N SER A 103 -0.61 -7.85 15.32
CA SER A 103 -1.29 -8.05 16.59
C SER A 103 -2.73 -7.56 16.48
N LEU A 104 -3.60 -8.15 17.29
CA LEU A 104 -4.98 -7.71 17.47
C LEU A 104 -5.14 -7.14 18.88
N GLU A 105 -5.61 -5.91 18.99
CA GLU A 105 -5.91 -5.21 20.23
C GLU A 105 -7.38 -4.76 20.16
N GLY A 106 -8.29 -5.49 20.81
CA GLY A 106 -9.73 -5.39 20.53
C GLY A 106 -10.04 -5.65 19.04
N GLU A 107 -10.55 -4.63 18.34
CA GLU A 107 -10.81 -4.69 16.89
C GLU A 107 -9.73 -4.02 16.04
N ILE A 108 -8.67 -3.50 16.68
CA ILE A 108 -7.60 -2.77 15.99
C ILE A 108 -6.48 -3.74 15.63
N LEU A 109 -6.17 -3.82 14.35
CA LEU A 109 -5.03 -4.58 13.86
C LEU A 109 -3.80 -3.68 13.86
N THR A 110 -2.72 -4.13 14.47
CA THR A 110 -1.45 -3.41 14.50
C THR A 110 -0.38 -4.18 13.75
N LEU A 111 0.45 -3.45 13.01
CA LEU A 111 1.59 -4.00 12.28
C LEU A 111 2.86 -3.26 12.70
N ARG A 112 3.71 -3.96 13.44
CA ARG A 112 5.00 -3.45 13.94
C ARG A 112 6.15 -4.23 13.34
N GLN A 113 7.36 -3.72 13.51
CA GLN A 113 8.57 -4.42 13.10
C GLN A 113 8.96 -5.52 14.09
N LYS A 114 9.46 -6.66 13.59
CA LYS A 114 10.01 -7.75 14.40
C LYS A 114 11.46 -7.48 14.85
N GLY A 115 11.76 -6.24 15.22
CA GLY A 115 13.07 -5.84 15.76
C GLY A 115 14.11 -5.36 14.73
N GLN A 116 13.74 -5.06 13.49
CA GLN A 116 14.63 -4.43 12.50
C GLN A 116 15.16 -3.09 13.01
N GLY A 117 14.34 -2.31 13.73
CA GLY A 117 14.75 -1.07 14.38
C GLY A 117 15.96 -1.20 15.32
N LYS A 118 16.19 -2.39 15.91
CA LYS A 118 17.37 -2.65 16.79
C LYS A 118 18.68 -2.76 16.01
N ARG A 119 18.61 -2.99 14.70
CA ARG A 119 19.78 -3.08 13.81
C ARG A 119 20.09 -1.76 13.12
N LEU A 120 19.32 -0.71 13.42
CA LEU A 120 19.56 0.61 12.85
C LEU A 120 20.78 1.24 13.51
N GLU A 121 21.65 1.76 12.67
CA GLU A 121 22.81 2.54 13.06
C GLU A 121 22.81 3.83 12.24
N VAL A 122 23.30 4.91 12.84
CA VAL A 122 23.46 6.17 12.11
C VAL A 122 24.46 5.96 10.96
N ALA A 123 24.10 6.42 9.77
CA ALA A 123 24.95 6.28 8.59
C ALA A 123 26.25 7.07 8.77
N ALA A 124 27.39 6.39 8.62
CA ALA A 124 28.72 6.98 8.60
C ALA A 124 29.19 7.14 7.15
N THR A 125 28.90 8.28 6.49
CA THR A 125 29.32 8.70 5.13
C THR A 125 29.31 7.67 3.99
N LYS A 126 28.81 6.45 4.21
CA LYS A 126 28.61 5.39 3.23
C LYS A 126 27.32 4.65 3.58
N GLN A 127 26.62 4.33 2.50
CA GLN A 127 25.23 3.88 2.40
C GLN A 127 24.92 2.72 3.33
N HIS A 128 23.77 2.79 4.01
CA HIS A 128 22.67 1.82 3.97
C HIS A 128 21.54 2.32 4.90
N PRO A 129 20.61 3.14 4.42
CA PRO A 129 19.49 3.57 5.25
C PRO A 129 18.24 2.75 4.95
N ASN A 130 17.64 2.21 6.00
CA ASN A 130 16.24 1.80 6.01
C ASN A 130 15.41 2.96 6.59
N GLU A 131 14.26 3.20 5.93
CA GLU A 131 13.02 3.77 6.48
C GLU A 131 12.97 5.24 6.95
N ALA A 132 12.62 6.14 6.01
CA ALA A 132 11.99 7.45 6.24
C ALA A 132 11.46 8.03 4.91
N CYS A 133 10.15 8.15 4.66
CA CYS A 133 9.64 8.30 3.28
C CYS A 133 10.33 9.36 2.38
N PHE A 134 10.33 10.64 2.76
CA PHE A 134 10.97 11.69 1.95
C PHE A 134 12.50 11.69 2.13
N ASP A 135 13.01 11.74 3.35
CA ASP A 135 14.47 11.87 3.58
C ASP A 135 15.25 10.62 3.11
N LEU A 136 14.67 9.42 3.20
CA LEU A 136 15.23 8.21 2.58
C LEU A 136 15.14 8.29 1.06
N SER A 137 13.98 8.67 0.52
CA SER A 137 13.82 8.78 -0.93
C SER A 137 14.84 9.78 -1.50
N SER A 138 15.00 10.93 -0.85
CA SER A 138 16.03 11.91 -1.15
C SER A 138 17.43 11.31 -1.03
N ALA A 139 17.79 10.71 0.11
CA ALA A 139 19.11 10.11 0.33
C ALA A 139 19.44 9.00 -0.70
N ALA A 140 18.48 8.14 -1.03
CA ALA A 140 18.65 7.04 -1.98
C ALA A 140 18.82 7.50 -3.43
N GLN A 141 18.46 8.75 -3.74
CA GLN A 141 18.61 9.34 -5.08
C GLN A 141 19.97 10.02 -5.30
N HIS A 142 20.77 10.24 -4.25
CA HIS A 142 22.06 10.90 -4.36
C HIS A 142 23.19 9.90 -4.67
N GLN A 143 23.95 10.16 -5.75
CA GLN A 143 25.15 9.38 -6.07
C GLN A 143 26.35 9.79 -5.19
N ASP A 144 26.37 11.03 -4.71
CA ASP A 144 27.41 11.59 -3.84
C ASP A 144 26.75 12.41 -2.70
N PRO A 145 26.37 11.74 -1.58
CA PRO A 145 25.64 12.39 -0.49
C PRO A 145 26.52 13.35 0.30
N THR A 146 25.99 14.52 0.65
CA THR A 146 26.68 15.51 1.48
C THR A 146 26.56 15.22 2.97
N GLU A 147 27.31 15.97 3.78
CA GLU A 147 27.14 15.97 5.23
C GLU A 147 25.73 16.40 5.66
N GLY A 148 25.12 17.35 4.93
CA GLY A 148 23.74 17.79 5.16
C GLY A 148 22.72 16.68 4.94
N ASP A 149 22.85 15.93 3.83
CA ASP A 149 21.98 14.78 3.50
C ASP A 149 22.11 13.69 4.56
N THR A 150 23.35 13.42 4.99
CA THR A 150 23.66 12.45 6.04
C THR A 150 23.05 12.88 7.38
N LYS A 151 23.08 14.18 7.71
CA LYS A 151 22.49 14.73 8.94
C LYS A 151 20.97 14.63 8.93
N ALA A 152 20.31 14.94 7.82
CA ALA A 152 18.86 14.82 7.66
C ALA A 152 18.41 13.37 7.81
N LEU A 153 19.08 12.44 7.12
CA LEU A 153 18.83 11.02 7.24
C LEU A 153 19.08 10.51 8.67
N ASN A 154 20.21 10.86 9.29
CA ASN A 154 20.53 10.43 10.65
C ASN A 154 19.55 10.97 11.70
N LYS A 155 18.95 12.15 11.48
CA LYS A 155 17.85 12.63 12.32
C LYS A 155 16.66 11.66 12.28
N ARG A 156 16.35 11.09 11.11
CA ARG A 156 15.25 10.13 10.95
C ARG A 156 15.58 8.76 11.49
N ILE A 157 16.79 8.26 11.25
CA ILE A 157 17.24 6.99 11.81
C ILE A 157 17.17 7.04 13.35
N ARG A 158 17.66 8.12 13.98
CA ARG A 158 17.56 8.30 15.44
C ARG A 158 16.11 8.31 15.91
N TRP A 159 15.26 9.09 15.25
CA TRP A 159 13.83 9.11 15.58
C TRP A 159 13.22 7.70 15.52
N GLN A 160 13.54 6.90 14.50
CA GLN A 160 13.05 5.53 14.39
C GLN A 160 13.62 4.61 15.48
N MET A 161 14.91 4.76 15.82
CA MET A 161 15.53 4.02 16.93
C MET A 161 14.87 4.33 18.29
N GLU A 162 14.39 5.55 18.49
CA GLU A 162 13.65 5.99 19.68
C GLU A 162 12.17 5.55 19.66
N ASN A 163 11.64 5.19 18.48
CA ASN A 163 10.22 4.90 18.24
C ASN A 163 9.99 3.48 17.69
N GLN A 164 10.76 2.48 18.14
CA GLN A 164 10.74 1.11 17.57
C GLN A 164 9.39 0.40 17.67
N GLU A 165 8.56 0.79 18.64
CA GLU A 165 7.23 0.23 18.84
C GLU A 165 6.17 0.87 17.94
N ARG A 166 6.50 1.92 17.17
CA ARG A 166 5.55 2.49 16.22
C ARG A 166 5.32 1.56 15.04
N GLY A 167 4.07 1.53 14.59
CA GLY A 167 3.62 0.69 13.50
C GLY A 167 2.41 1.27 12.79
N LEU A 168 1.86 0.50 11.86
CA LEU A 168 0.58 0.82 11.23
C LEU A 168 -0.56 0.31 12.10
N HIS A 169 -1.59 1.13 12.26
CA HIS A 169 -2.83 0.75 12.91
C HIS A 169 -3.93 0.70 11.85
N PHE A 170 -4.71 -0.37 11.87
CA PHE A 170 -5.85 -0.57 10.99
C PHE A 170 -7.09 -0.67 11.86
N LEU A 171 -7.95 0.32 11.69
CA LEU A 171 -9.21 0.48 12.40
C LEU A 171 -10.34 -0.27 11.68
N PRO A 172 -11.38 -0.68 12.43
CA PRO A 172 -12.71 -0.96 11.89
C PRO A 172 -13.15 0.09 10.87
N LEU A 173 -13.57 -0.35 9.69
CA LEU A 173 -14.26 0.49 8.71
C LEU A 173 -15.53 -0.22 8.21
N ASP A 174 -16.60 0.54 8.06
CA ASP A 174 -17.81 0.10 7.35
C ASP A 174 -17.56 0.21 5.84
N LEU A 175 -17.32 -0.94 5.19
CA LEU A 175 -17.05 -0.98 3.75
C LEU A 175 -18.21 -0.46 2.89
N SER A 176 -19.46 -0.51 3.39
CA SER A 176 -20.62 -0.01 2.65
C SER A 176 -20.67 1.52 2.55
N ALA A 177 -20.06 2.20 3.52
CA ALA A 177 -19.93 3.65 3.59
C ALA A 177 -18.48 4.14 3.35
N ALA A 178 -17.55 3.22 3.03
CA ALA A 178 -16.15 3.55 2.87
C ALA A 178 -15.90 4.34 1.59
N ARG A 179 -14.82 5.11 1.57
CA ARG A 179 -14.30 5.83 0.39
C ARG A 179 -12.79 5.68 0.32
N ILE A 180 -12.25 5.66 -0.89
CA ILE A 180 -10.81 5.79 -1.13
C ILE A 180 -10.50 7.28 -1.20
N PHE A 181 -9.63 7.79 -0.34
CA PHE A 181 -9.11 9.15 -0.46
C PHE A 181 -7.67 9.12 -0.97
N VAL A 182 -7.38 9.94 -1.97
CA VAL A 182 -6.06 10.07 -2.60
C VAL A 182 -5.57 11.49 -2.35
N PHE A 183 -4.66 11.66 -1.39
CA PHE A 183 -3.97 12.91 -1.13
C PHE A 183 -2.79 13.00 -2.08
N VAL A 184 -2.64 14.13 -2.76
CA VAL A 184 -1.59 14.32 -3.77
C VAL A 184 -0.87 15.65 -3.53
N ASP A 185 0.43 15.65 -3.77
CA ASP A 185 1.26 16.85 -3.73
C ASP A 185 2.43 16.74 -4.72
N GLY A 186 2.91 17.88 -5.20
CA GLY A 186 4.01 17.97 -6.16
C GLY A 186 4.93 19.14 -5.87
N SER A 187 6.05 18.88 -5.20
CA SER A 187 7.01 19.93 -4.87
C SER A 187 7.97 20.23 -6.02
N PHE A 188 7.80 21.40 -6.63
CA PHE A 188 8.53 21.83 -7.82
C PHE A 188 9.97 22.21 -7.53
N ALA A 189 10.90 21.63 -8.30
CA ALA A 189 12.34 21.90 -8.26
C ALA A 189 12.95 21.89 -6.84
N ASN A 190 12.38 21.08 -5.95
CA ASN A 190 12.73 21.04 -4.53
C ASN A 190 13.96 20.16 -4.24
N ASN A 191 14.27 19.23 -5.14
CA ASN A 191 15.47 18.42 -5.03
C ASN A 191 16.69 19.27 -5.38
N ARG A 192 17.85 18.89 -4.86
CA ARG A 192 19.10 19.63 -5.05
C ARG A 192 19.49 19.81 -6.52
N ASP A 193 19.16 18.86 -7.37
CA ASP A 193 19.39 18.92 -8.82
C ASP A 193 18.27 19.63 -9.59
N LEU A 194 17.43 20.40 -8.89
CA LEU A 194 16.28 21.15 -9.42
C LEU A 194 15.19 20.26 -10.02
N THR A 195 15.22 18.95 -9.74
CA THR A 195 14.11 18.06 -10.07
C THR A 195 13.00 18.18 -9.04
N SER A 196 11.80 17.75 -9.42
CA SER A 196 10.62 17.81 -8.53
C SER A 196 10.39 16.49 -7.82
N GLN A 197 9.91 16.56 -6.58
CA GLN A 197 9.40 15.41 -5.85
C GLN A 197 7.89 15.30 -6.03
N LEU A 198 7.42 14.08 -6.27
CA LEU A 198 6.01 13.73 -6.37
C LEU A 198 5.64 12.88 -5.15
N GLY A 199 4.53 13.22 -4.51
CA GLY A 199 4.04 12.55 -3.32
C GLY A 199 2.56 12.23 -3.43
N PHE A 200 2.17 11.06 -2.94
CA PHE A 200 0.76 10.77 -2.71
C PHE A 200 0.57 9.80 -1.55
N ALA A 201 -0.60 9.88 -0.91
CA ALA A 201 -1.08 8.93 0.07
C ALA A 201 -2.51 8.50 -0.28
N ILE A 202 -2.76 7.20 -0.24
CA ILE A 202 -4.06 6.58 -0.49
C ILE A 202 -4.53 5.99 0.83
N ILE A 203 -5.71 6.38 1.29
CA ILE A 203 -6.33 5.87 2.52
C ILE A 203 -7.72 5.27 2.19
N LEU A 204 -8.15 4.29 2.98
CA LEU A 204 -9.54 3.83 3.03
C LEU A 204 -10.16 4.47 4.25
N ALA A 205 -11.33 5.09 4.12
CA ALA A 205 -11.91 5.83 5.23
C ALA A 205 -13.43 5.83 5.23
N ASN A 206 -14.01 5.91 6.42
CA ASN A 206 -15.38 6.38 6.60
C ASN A 206 -15.34 7.88 6.92
N GLU A 207 -16.19 8.65 6.23
CA GLU A 207 -16.40 10.07 6.52
C GLU A 207 -17.40 10.18 7.67
N GLU A 208 -17.03 10.88 8.75
CA GLU A 208 -17.95 11.20 9.85
C GLU A 208 -18.98 12.24 9.36
N MET A 209 -20.20 12.23 9.92
CA MET A 209 -21.22 13.21 9.53
C MET A 209 -20.68 14.63 9.69
N ARG A 210 -20.88 15.46 8.67
CA ARG A 210 -20.44 16.86 8.62
C ARG A 210 -21.02 17.62 9.80
N SER A 211 -20.16 18.14 10.68
CA SER A 211 -20.60 19.01 11.77
C SER A 211 -20.89 20.42 11.26
N ASP A 212 -20.12 20.94 10.30
CA ASP A 212 -20.15 22.37 9.92
C ASP A 212 -19.83 22.57 8.42
N GLU A 213 -20.31 23.66 7.81
CA GLU A 213 -20.12 23.97 6.39
C GLU A 213 -18.63 24.18 6.05
N GLY A 214 -17.98 23.16 5.49
CA GLY A 214 -16.67 23.28 4.84
C GLY A 214 -15.57 22.36 5.39
N THR A 215 -15.82 21.62 6.47
CA THR A 215 -14.87 20.63 7.02
C THR A 215 -15.42 19.21 6.88
N PHE A 216 -14.52 18.24 6.82
CA PHE A 216 -14.87 16.82 6.89
C PHE A 216 -13.86 16.09 7.76
N LYS A 217 -14.34 15.15 8.56
CA LYS A 217 -13.50 14.30 9.40
C LYS A 217 -13.58 12.88 8.91
N ILE A 218 -12.45 12.18 8.93
CA ILE A 218 -12.32 10.82 8.42
C ILE A 218 -11.70 9.92 9.47
N ARG A 219 -12.33 8.76 9.68
CA ARG A 219 -11.71 7.62 10.35
C ARG A 219 -11.10 6.75 9.26
N SER A 220 -9.79 6.53 9.29
CA SER A 220 -9.09 6.00 8.12
C SER A 220 -7.95 5.04 8.41
N ASN A 221 -7.64 4.25 7.39
CA ASN A 221 -6.51 3.32 7.32
C ASN A 221 -5.66 3.65 6.10
N LEU A 222 -4.34 3.73 6.28
CA LEU A 222 -3.44 3.97 5.16
C LEU A 222 -3.30 2.74 4.25
N ILE A 223 -3.60 2.94 2.96
CA ILE A 223 -3.54 1.92 1.92
C ILE A 223 -2.20 1.92 1.17
N HIS A 224 -1.78 3.08 0.73
CA HIS A 224 -0.56 3.17 -0.08
C HIS A 224 0.02 4.55 0.07
N PHE A 225 1.31 4.66 -0.20
CA PHE A 225 1.95 5.94 -0.35
C PHE A 225 3.12 5.82 -1.30
N SER A 226 3.52 6.95 -1.85
CA SER A 226 4.73 7.06 -2.65
C SER A 226 5.37 8.42 -2.42
N SER A 227 6.70 8.42 -2.37
CA SER A 227 7.53 9.61 -2.41
C SER A 227 8.64 9.35 -3.42
N THR A 228 8.52 9.93 -4.61
CA THR A 228 9.47 9.68 -5.70
C THR A 228 9.81 10.93 -6.45
N LYS A 229 11.05 11.01 -6.90
CA LYS A 229 11.47 12.04 -7.84
C LYS A 229 10.77 11.87 -9.19
N SER A 230 10.31 12.98 -9.74
CA SER A 230 9.73 13.03 -11.07
C SER A 230 10.73 12.58 -12.11
N LYS A 231 10.36 11.55 -12.87
CA LYS A 231 11.13 11.11 -14.05
C LYS A 231 11.04 12.10 -15.21
N ARG A 232 10.00 12.94 -15.22
CA ARG A 232 9.80 13.98 -16.24
C ARG A 232 10.34 15.30 -15.73
N VAL A 233 10.97 16.07 -16.60
CA VAL A 233 11.30 17.47 -16.31
C VAL A 233 9.98 18.25 -16.21
N THR A 234 9.68 18.72 -15.00
CA THR A 234 8.60 19.66 -14.72
C THR A 234 9.06 21.07 -15.09
N ARG A 235 8.14 21.89 -15.62
CA ARG A 235 8.44 23.29 -16.03
C ARG A 235 7.63 24.33 -15.27
N SER A 236 6.86 23.89 -14.27
CA SER A 236 6.02 24.73 -13.43
C SER A 236 5.54 23.96 -12.21
N VAL A 237 5.11 24.68 -11.17
CA VAL A 237 4.42 24.13 -10.00
C VAL A 237 3.20 23.28 -10.41
N LEU A 238 2.31 23.82 -11.25
CA LEU A 238 1.16 23.06 -11.76
C LEU A 238 1.55 21.72 -12.43
N ALA A 239 2.76 21.63 -13.01
CA ALA A 239 3.18 20.41 -13.68
C ALA A 239 3.59 19.32 -12.68
N SER A 240 4.28 19.67 -11.58
CA SER A 240 4.57 18.71 -10.51
C SER A 240 3.29 18.25 -9.83
N GLU A 241 2.36 19.18 -9.56
CA GLU A 241 1.04 18.86 -8.98
C GLU A 241 0.25 17.86 -9.83
N VAL A 242 0.11 18.12 -11.14
CA VAL A 242 -0.58 17.21 -12.07
C VAL A 242 0.11 15.84 -12.12
N TYR A 243 1.45 15.80 -12.17
CA TYR A 243 2.16 14.51 -12.20
C TYR A 243 2.02 13.73 -10.89
N GLY A 244 2.00 14.42 -9.75
CA GLY A 244 1.69 13.82 -8.45
C GLY A 244 0.28 13.22 -8.45
N MET A 245 -0.70 13.97 -8.96
CA MET A 245 -2.07 13.50 -9.08
C MET A 245 -2.23 12.30 -10.02
N VAL A 246 -1.63 12.33 -11.20
CA VAL A 246 -1.66 11.18 -12.14
C VAL A 246 -1.10 9.93 -11.46
N ALA A 247 0.06 10.03 -10.80
CA ALA A 247 0.66 8.90 -10.11
C ALA A 247 -0.24 8.34 -8.98
N GLY A 248 -0.90 9.23 -8.23
CA GLY A 248 -1.83 8.85 -7.17
C GLY A 248 -3.11 8.21 -7.71
N VAL A 249 -3.72 8.80 -8.74
CA VAL A 249 -4.97 8.32 -9.37
C VAL A 249 -4.75 6.98 -10.07
N ASP A 250 -3.64 6.79 -10.78
CA ASP A 250 -3.31 5.51 -11.43
C ASP A 250 -3.24 4.36 -10.40
N MET A 251 -2.59 4.61 -9.27
CA MET A 251 -2.50 3.63 -8.18
C MET A 251 -3.85 3.41 -7.50
N ALA A 252 -4.63 4.48 -7.30
CA ALA A 252 -5.97 4.40 -6.72
C ALA A 252 -6.93 3.61 -7.63
N TYR A 253 -6.81 3.71 -8.95
CA TYR A 253 -7.59 2.92 -9.90
C TYR A 253 -7.30 1.42 -9.73
N ALA A 254 -6.02 1.04 -9.66
CA ALA A 254 -5.63 -0.36 -9.44
C ALA A 254 -6.18 -0.91 -8.11
N ILE A 255 -6.11 -0.11 -7.03
CA ILE A 255 -6.66 -0.46 -5.71
C ILE A 255 -8.19 -0.54 -5.76
N SER A 256 -8.87 0.44 -6.36
CA SER A 256 -10.32 0.51 -6.48
C SER A 256 -10.87 -0.69 -7.25
N SER A 257 -10.21 -1.09 -8.35
CA SER A 257 -10.56 -2.30 -9.09
C SER A 257 -10.36 -3.57 -8.25
N THR A 258 -9.38 -3.61 -7.35
CA THR A 258 -9.17 -4.75 -6.44
C THR A 258 -10.25 -4.79 -5.37
N LEU A 259 -10.58 -3.63 -4.78
CA LEU A 259 -11.67 -3.50 -3.82
C LEU A 259 -13.02 -3.84 -4.46
N LYS A 260 -13.22 -3.51 -5.74
CA LYS A 260 -14.41 -3.92 -6.49
C LYS A 260 -14.57 -5.44 -6.51
N MET A 261 -13.49 -6.19 -6.76
CA MET A 261 -13.55 -7.67 -6.72
C MET A 261 -13.99 -8.18 -5.35
N VAL A 262 -13.52 -7.53 -4.27
CA VAL A 262 -13.91 -7.85 -2.90
C VAL A 262 -15.38 -7.51 -2.66
N THR A 263 -15.80 -6.27 -2.97
CA THR A 263 -17.17 -5.81 -2.72
C THR A 263 -18.19 -6.58 -3.55
N ASP A 264 -17.87 -6.95 -4.79
CA ASP A 264 -18.74 -7.79 -5.61
C ASP A 264 -18.97 -9.16 -4.96
N HIS A 265 -17.92 -9.78 -4.41
CA HIS A 265 -18.02 -11.06 -3.71
C HIS A 265 -18.79 -10.96 -2.38
N LEU A 266 -18.63 -9.84 -1.67
CA LEU A 266 -19.33 -9.55 -0.41
C LEU A 266 -20.73 -8.94 -0.61
N ASN A 267 -21.17 -8.74 -1.87
CA ASN A 267 -22.41 -8.05 -2.22
C ASN A 267 -22.53 -6.64 -1.57
N LEU A 268 -21.44 -5.89 -1.60
CA LEU A 268 -21.31 -4.54 -1.09
C LEU A 268 -21.26 -3.51 -2.24
N PRO A 269 -21.64 -2.25 -2.00
CA PRO A 269 -21.53 -1.21 -3.02
C PRO A 269 -20.07 -0.95 -3.42
N LEU A 270 -19.89 -0.38 -4.63
CA LEU A 270 -18.58 0.09 -5.08
C LEU A 270 -18.08 1.20 -4.14
N ILE A 271 -16.82 1.09 -3.71
CA ILE A 271 -16.16 2.10 -2.88
C ILE A 271 -15.68 3.25 -3.79
N PRO A 272 -16.23 4.48 -3.66
CA PRO A 272 -15.88 5.59 -4.54
C PRO A 272 -14.49 6.16 -4.23
N THR A 273 -13.85 6.69 -5.27
CA THR A 273 -12.54 7.35 -5.19
C THR A 273 -12.68 8.86 -5.13
N VAL A 274 -12.09 9.50 -4.12
CA VAL A 274 -12.02 10.94 -3.90
C VAL A 274 -10.56 11.37 -3.95
N VAL A 275 -10.21 12.37 -4.76
CA VAL A 275 -8.86 12.95 -4.77
C VAL A 275 -8.86 14.27 -4.03
N CYS A 276 -7.90 14.46 -3.13
CA CYS A 276 -7.69 15.66 -2.35
C CYS A 276 -6.42 16.36 -2.79
N THR A 277 -6.49 17.66 -3.06
CA THR A 277 -5.34 18.52 -3.38
C THR A 277 -5.49 19.85 -2.68
N ASP A 278 -4.39 20.43 -2.23
CA ASP A 278 -4.30 21.80 -1.72
C ASP A 278 -4.00 22.83 -2.83
N SER A 279 -3.61 22.36 -4.02
CA SER A 279 -3.38 23.21 -5.19
C SER A 279 -4.69 23.67 -5.82
N TYR A 280 -5.10 24.89 -5.48
CA TYR A 280 -6.26 25.55 -6.08
C TYR A 280 -6.15 25.63 -7.62
N SER A 281 -4.94 25.85 -8.14
CA SER A 281 -4.70 25.90 -9.59
C SER A 281 -4.97 24.55 -10.29
N LEU A 282 -4.62 23.43 -9.64
CA LEU A 282 -4.93 22.08 -10.14
C LEU A 282 -6.43 21.82 -10.06
N TYR A 283 -7.06 22.18 -8.94
CA TYR A 283 -8.50 22.06 -8.75
C TYR A 283 -9.29 22.82 -9.84
N GLU A 284 -8.94 24.07 -10.13
CA GLU A 284 -9.58 24.84 -11.21
C GLU A 284 -9.34 24.22 -12.59
N CYS A 285 -8.15 23.67 -12.84
CA CYS A 285 -7.86 22.96 -14.08
C CYS A 285 -8.70 21.70 -14.26
N LEU A 286 -9.15 21.04 -13.20
CA LEU A 286 -9.94 19.81 -13.31
C LEU A 286 -11.44 20.11 -13.28
N VAL A 287 -11.90 20.85 -12.27
CA VAL A 287 -13.32 21.05 -11.99
C VAL A 287 -13.92 22.20 -12.80
N LYS A 288 -13.19 23.30 -12.98
CA LYS A 288 -13.67 24.47 -13.74
C LYS A 288 -13.26 24.45 -15.22
N LEU A 289 -12.76 23.30 -15.69
CA LEU A 289 -12.31 23.10 -17.06
C LEU A 289 -11.23 24.09 -17.54
N GLY A 290 -10.43 24.67 -16.63
CA GLY A 290 -9.37 25.62 -16.96
C GLY A 290 -8.32 25.06 -17.94
N THR A 291 -7.65 25.93 -18.70
CA THR A 291 -6.63 25.52 -19.69
C THR A 291 -5.24 25.99 -19.28
N THR A 292 -4.20 25.23 -19.65
CA THR A 292 -2.80 25.67 -19.54
C THR A 292 -2.16 25.85 -20.92
N LYS A 293 -1.19 26.77 -21.02
CA LYS A 293 -0.37 26.96 -22.23
C LYS A 293 0.55 25.76 -22.51
N GLN A 294 0.80 24.92 -21.50
CA GLN A 294 1.61 23.72 -21.64
C GLN A 294 0.82 22.59 -22.31
N LYS A 295 0.89 22.51 -23.64
CA LYS A 295 0.14 21.52 -24.45
C LYS A 295 0.31 20.07 -24.01
N ARG A 296 1.52 19.68 -23.58
CA ARG A 296 1.78 18.31 -23.10
C ARG A 296 1.10 18.03 -21.76
N LEU A 297 1.09 19.02 -20.86
CA LEU A 297 0.43 18.90 -19.56
C LEU A 297 -1.09 18.78 -19.71
N MET A 298 -1.67 19.40 -20.75
CA MET A 298 -3.08 19.23 -21.08
C MET A 298 -3.45 17.77 -21.37
N ILE A 299 -2.54 16.94 -21.90
CA ILE A 299 -2.83 15.51 -22.15
C ILE A 299 -3.13 14.80 -20.83
N ASP A 300 -2.29 15.01 -19.82
CA ASP A 300 -2.45 14.42 -18.49
C ASP A 300 -3.73 14.97 -17.79
N ILE A 301 -4.02 16.27 -17.92
CA ILE A 301 -5.27 16.87 -17.42
C ILE A 301 -6.51 16.27 -18.11
N MET A 302 -6.46 16.06 -19.43
CA MET A 302 -7.56 15.45 -20.19
C MET A 302 -7.81 13.99 -19.76
N ALA A 303 -6.75 13.22 -19.49
CA ALA A 303 -6.88 11.87 -18.97
C ALA A 303 -7.58 11.85 -17.60
N LEU A 304 -7.18 12.76 -16.69
CA LEU A 304 -7.84 12.90 -15.38
C LEU A 304 -9.32 13.30 -15.51
N ARG A 305 -9.65 14.23 -16.41
CA ARG A 305 -11.05 14.61 -16.67
C ARG A 305 -11.86 13.46 -17.26
N GLN A 306 -11.28 12.69 -18.17
CA GLN A 306 -11.94 11.50 -18.71
C GLN A 306 -12.20 10.45 -17.62
N SER A 307 -11.26 10.25 -16.70
CA SER A 307 -11.45 9.36 -15.55
C SER A 307 -12.58 9.85 -14.62
N TYR A 308 -12.70 11.17 -14.46
CA TYR A 308 -13.81 11.80 -13.75
C TYR A 308 -15.17 11.59 -14.44
N GLU A 309 -15.22 11.78 -15.77
CA GLU A 309 -16.43 11.54 -16.58
C GLU A 309 -16.89 10.07 -16.50
N ARG A 310 -15.93 9.13 -16.46
CA ARG A 310 -16.19 7.69 -16.34
C ARG A 310 -16.54 7.22 -14.92
N ARG A 311 -16.50 8.13 -13.92
CA ARG A 311 -16.69 7.81 -12.50
C ARG A 311 -15.66 6.83 -11.92
N GLU A 312 -14.51 6.70 -12.58
CA GLU A 312 -13.33 6.03 -12.01
C GLU A 312 -12.74 6.90 -10.88
N LEU A 313 -12.80 8.22 -11.08
CA LEU A 313 -12.60 9.27 -10.09
C LEU A 313 -13.95 9.92 -9.79
N GLN A 314 -14.50 9.75 -8.58
CA GLN A 314 -15.85 10.20 -8.24
C GLN A 314 -15.89 11.70 -7.90
N GLU A 315 -14.90 12.17 -7.15
CA GLU A 315 -14.87 13.51 -6.57
C GLU A 315 -13.45 14.07 -6.52
N VAL A 316 -13.31 15.38 -6.72
CA VAL A 316 -12.08 16.12 -6.48
C VAL A 316 -12.37 17.17 -5.41
N ARG A 317 -11.64 17.12 -4.30
CA ARG A 317 -11.75 18.05 -3.19
C ARG A 317 -10.53 18.95 -3.11
N TRP A 318 -10.78 20.24 -3.06
CA TRP A 318 -9.77 21.21 -2.65
C TRP A 318 -9.75 21.28 -1.13
N ILE A 319 -8.58 21.08 -0.53
CA ILE A 319 -8.37 21.04 0.93
C ILE A 319 -7.37 22.10 1.37
N HIS A 320 -7.30 22.37 2.68
CA HIS A 320 -6.25 23.22 3.23
C HIS A 320 -4.90 22.49 3.17
N GLY A 321 -3.80 23.23 2.93
CA GLY A 321 -2.45 22.64 2.82
C GLY A 321 -2.03 21.89 4.08
N ASP A 322 -2.34 22.43 5.25
CA ASP A 322 -2.01 21.79 6.54
C ASP A 322 -2.72 20.44 6.76
N ASP A 323 -3.81 20.18 6.02
CA ASP A 323 -4.55 18.92 6.07
C ASP A 323 -4.09 17.93 4.98
N ASN A 324 -3.15 18.32 4.11
CA ASN A 324 -2.70 17.48 3.00
C ASN A 324 -1.65 16.47 3.45
N LEU A 325 -2.08 15.22 3.68
CA LEU A 325 -1.18 14.12 4.04
C LEU A 325 -0.06 13.89 3.03
N ALA A 326 -0.22 14.32 1.78
CA ALA A 326 0.79 14.15 0.74
C ALA A 326 2.05 15.00 0.99
N ASP A 327 1.96 16.07 1.76
CA ASP A 327 3.08 16.96 2.11
C ASP A 327 4.22 16.21 2.82
N ALA A 328 3.88 15.22 3.63
CA ALA A 328 4.85 14.34 4.29
C ALA A 328 5.69 13.53 3.29
N PHE A 329 5.32 13.47 2.01
CA PHE A 329 6.01 12.73 0.97
C PHE A 329 6.78 13.63 -0.01
N THR A 330 6.67 14.94 0.12
CA THR A 330 7.28 15.92 -0.78
C THR A 330 8.13 16.95 -0.02
N LYS A 331 7.89 17.11 1.29
CA LYS A 331 8.54 18.06 2.18
C LYS A 331 9.26 17.35 3.33
N GLY A 332 10.37 17.94 3.77
CA GLY A 332 11.23 17.39 4.83
C GLY A 332 10.81 17.73 6.27
N ASP A 333 9.63 18.32 6.50
CA ASP A 333 9.24 18.83 7.82
C ASP A 333 8.86 17.70 8.80
N PRO A 334 9.58 17.53 9.93
CA PRO A 334 9.24 16.53 10.95
C PRO A 334 7.83 16.61 11.54
N ALA A 335 7.19 17.77 11.57
CA ALA A 335 5.86 17.96 12.17
C ALA A 335 4.72 17.30 11.38
N LEU A 336 4.90 17.13 10.06
CA LEU A 336 3.90 16.55 9.13
C LEU A 336 3.67 15.05 9.33
N TYR A 337 4.49 14.38 10.15
CA TYR A 337 4.47 12.91 10.31
C TYR A 337 3.73 12.44 11.57
N THR A 338 2.99 13.33 12.23
CA THR A 338 2.27 13.08 13.50
C THR A 338 1.10 12.09 13.36
N HIS A 339 0.63 11.81 12.13
CA HIS A 339 -0.52 10.91 11.86
C HIS A 339 -0.17 9.52 11.32
N GLY A 340 0.99 8.98 11.69
CA GLY A 340 1.34 7.58 11.42
C GLY A 340 2.72 7.50 10.78
N CYS A 341 3.71 7.13 11.58
CA CYS A 341 5.03 6.90 11.05
C CYS A 341 5.07 5.60 10.25
N LEU A 342 5.59 5.74 9.04
CA LEU A 342 5.40 4.78 7.97
C LEU A 342 6.52 3.76 7.96
N VAL A 343 6.22 2.60 8.52
CA VAL A 343 7.02 1.40 8.32
C VAL A 343 6.79 0.93 6.88
N ARG A 344 7.87 0.74 6.10
CA ARG A 344 7.80 0.11 4.78
C ARG A 344 7.59 -1.40 4.98
N VAL A 345 6.39 -1.79 5.41
CA VAL A 345 6.01 -3.20 5.37
C VAL A 345 5.55 -3.55 3.97
N ASN A 346 5.86 -4.78 3.54
CA ASN A 346 5.61 -5.26 2.19
C ASN A 346 4.21 -4.87 1.67
N LYS A 347 4.19 -4.33 0.45
CA LYS A 347 2.99 -3.90 -0.30
C LYS A 347 1.91 -5.00 -0.39
N THR A 348 2.29 -6.28 -0.29
CA THR A 348 1.38 -7.43 -0.27
C THR A 348 0.60 -7.54 1.06
N PHE A 349 1.28 -7.37 2.20
CA PHE A 349 0.69 -7.48 3.54
C PHE A 349 -0.35 -6.39 3.79
N GLN A 350 0.01 -5.19 3.35
CA GLN A 350 -0.82 -4.00 3.41
C GLN A 350 -2.22 -4.27 2.83
N SER A 351 -2.35 -5.04 1.76
CA SER A 351 -3.62 -5.25 1.06
C SER A 351 -4.60 -6.22 1.76
N LEU A 352 -4.13 -7.13 2.61
CA LEU A 352 -4.97 -8.16 3.23
C LEU A 352 -5.66 -7.74 4.52
N VAL A 353 -4.98 -6.92 5.31
CA VAL A 353 -5.46 -6.45 6.61
C VAL A 353 -6.61 -5.43 6.45
N ARG A 354 -6.99 -5.11 5.20
CA ARG A 354 -7.87 -3.99 4.83
C ARG A 354 -9.36 -4.32 4.68
N VAL A 355 -9.73 -5.59 4.68
CA VAL A 355 -11.12 -6.04 4.43
C VAL A 355 -11.76 -6.66 5.68
N ALA A 356 -10.98 -6.93 6.72
CA ALA A 356 -11.47 -7.63 7.89
C ALA A 356 -12.10 -6.66 8.88
N LEU A 357 -13.42 -6.49 8.83
CA LEU A 357 -14.30 -6.61 10.01
C LEU A 357 -15.71 -6.97 9.54
N GLY A 358 -15.98 -8.26 9.55
CA GLY A 358 -17.31 -8.86 9.48
C GLY A 358 -17.25 -10.21 10.19
N GLU A 359 -18.30 -10.56 10.92
CA GLU A 359 -18.40 -11.84 11.63
C GLU A 359 -18.23 -13.02 10.65
N GLY A 360 -17.33 -13.97 10.94
CA GLY A 360 -17.19 -15.23 10.20
C GLY A 360 -15.96 -15.42 9.31
N VAL A 361 -14.98 -14.52 9.33
CA VAL A 361 -13.72 -14.65 8.55
C VAL A 361 -12.51 -14.76 9.47
N CYS A 362 -11.66 -15.77 9.25
CA CYS A 362 -10.45 -16.04 10.03
C CYS A 362 -9.22 -15.45 9.32
N GLN A 363 -8.37 -14.75 10.08
CA GLN A 363 -7.04 -14.35 9.61
C GLN A 363 -6.04 -15.43 9.95
N VAL A 364 -5.37 -15.99 8.94
CA VAL A 364 -4.43 -17.10 9.09
C VAL A 364 -3.09 -16.78 8.43
N ILE A 365 -2.00 -17.28 9.00
CA ILE A 365 -0.71 -17.39 8.31
C ILE A 365 -0.40 -18.85 8.04
N VAL A 366 0.06 -19.11 6.81
CA VAL A 366 0.60 -20.41 6.41
C VAL A 366 2.01 -20.20 5.87
N SER A 367 2.98 -20.87 6.47
CA SER A 367 4.38 -20.86 6.01
C SER A 367 4.64 -22.15 5.22
N VAL A 368 5.11 -22.03 3.98
CA VAL A 368 5.31 -23.16 3.06
C VAL A 368 6.78 -23.28 2.73
N ASP A 369 7.35 -24.47 2.94
CA ASP A 369 8.78 -24.69 2.69
C ASP A 369 9.06 -24.73 1.17
N PRO A 370 9.78 -23.73 0.62
CA PRO A 370 10.12 -23.66 -0.80
C PRO A 370 11.03 -24.81 -1.25
N ALA A 371 11.79 -25.40 -0.34
CA ALA A 371 12.76 -26.44 -0.65
C ALA A 371 12.11 -27.78 -1.03
N ASN A 372 10.78 -27.89 -1.00
CA ASN A 372 10.06 -29.14 -1.21
C ASN A 372 8.79 -29.00 -2.08
N LEU A 373 8.57 -27.87 -2.77
CA LEU A 373 7.47 -27.69 -3.75
C LEU A 373 7.72 -28.39 -5.10
N LEU A 374 8.63 -29.38 -5.11
CA LEU A 374 9.10 -30.12 -6.29
C LEU A 374 9.23 -31.62 -5.99
#